data_AF-A0AA37WHZ5-F1
#
_entry.id   AF-A0AA37WHZ5-F1
#
_cell.length_a   1.000
_cell.length_b   1.000
_cell.length_c   1.000
_cell.angle_alpha   90.00
_cell.angle_beta   90.00
_cell.angle_gamma   90.00
#
_symmetry.space_group_name_H-M   'P 1'
#
loop_
_entity.id
_entity.type
_entity.pdbx_description
1 polymer ?
#
loop_
_entity_poly.entity_id
_entity_poly.type
_entity_poly.pdbx_seq_one_letter_code
_entity_poly.pdbx_strand_id
1 'polypeptide(L)' 'MINKTTLTFEQIESIAMALSHVVGVSDGITPTGDAVVRILIDCPTEQFDLPDTLIACDIVLDYIGNIRAE' A
#
# COMPACT_ATOMS: atom_id res chain seq x y z
N MET A 1 -18.88 15.39 -6.46
CA MET A 1 -17.58 15.80 -5.90
C MET A 1 -17.17 14.69 -4.94
N ILE A 2 -16.19 13.87 -5.31
CA ILE A 2 -15.72 12.80 -4.43
C ILE A 2 -14.76 13.48 -3.46
N ASN A 3 -15.16 13.60 -2.19
CA ASN A 3 -14.24 14.00 -1.13
C ASN A 3 -13.14 12.94 -1.10
N LYS A 4 -11.96 13.26 -1.66
CA LYS A 4 -10.76 12.47 -1.40
C LYS A 4 -10.50 12.59 0.11
N THR A 5 -10.79 11.53 0.85
CA THR A 5 -10.46 11.45 2.26
C THR A 5 -8.94 11.48 2.36
N THR A 6 -8.37 12.60 2.80
CA THR A 6 -6.92 12.73 2.96
C THR A 6 -6.51 11.99 4.24
N LEU A 7 -6.25 10.68 4.12
CA LEU A 7 -5.66 9.90 5.21
C LEU A 7 -4.20 10.28 5.39
N THR A 8 -3.73 10.34 6.63
CA THR A 8 -2.29 10.54 6.92
C THR A 8 -1.51 9.24 6.68
N PHE A 9 -0.19 9.35 6.53
CA PHE A 9 0.68 8.18 6.38
C PHE A 9 0.50 7.17 7.53
N GLU A 10 0.46 7.64 8.77
CA GLU A 10 0.25 6.77 9.95
C GLU A 10 -1.10 6.05 9.92
N GLN A 11 -2.16 6.70 9.40
CA GLN A 11 -3.46 6.05 9.24
C GLN A 11 -3.43 5.00 8.13
N ILE A 12 -2.79 5.31 7.00
CA ILE A 12 -2.60 4.37 5.89
C ILE A 12 -1.80 3.17 6.37
N GLU A 13 -0.69 3.40 7.08
CA GLU A 13 0.14 2.36 7.67
C GLU A 13 -0.67 1.50 8.64
N SER A 14 -1.41 2.11 9.57
CA SER A 14 -2.22 1.37 10.53
C SER A 14 -3.29 0.52 9.87
N ILE A 15 -3.94 1.00 8.79
CA ILE A 15 -4.95 0.23 8.05
C ILE A 15 -4.28 -0.88 7.25
N ALA A 16 -3.21 -0.57 6.51
CA ALA A 16 -2.50 -1.52 5.67
C ALA A 16 -1.89 -2.65 6.50
N MET A 17 -1.25 -2.34 7.63
CA MET A 17 -0.68 -3.33 8.55
C MET A 17 -1.74 -4.22 9.23
N ALA A 18 -3.02 -3.84 9.18
CA ALA A 18 -4.13 -4.69 9.63
C ALA A 18 -4.62 -5.68 8.55
N LEU A 19 -4.20 -5.50 7.29
CA LEU A 19 -4.56 -6.39 6.19
C LEU A 19 -3.69 -7.64 6.20
N SER A 20 -4.30 -8.77 5.87
CA SER A 20 -3.55 -10.01 5.65
C SER A 20 -2.66 -9.85 4.43
N HIS A 21 -1.48 -10.48 4.44
CA HIS A 21 -0.47 -10.40 3.37
C HIS A 21 0.33 -9.09 3.28
N VAL A 22 -0.02 -8.04 4.03
CA VAL A 22 0.83 -6.85 4.14
C VAL A 22 1.97 -7.15 5.10
N VAL A 23 3.20 -6.94 4.63
CA VAL A 23 4.42 -7.16 5.42
C VAL A 23 5.15 -5.87 5.75
N GLY A 24 4.78 -4.76 5.11
CA GLY A 24 5.32 -3.44 5.43
C GLY A 24 4.69 -2.33 4.58
N VAL A 25 4.94 -1.10 5.01
CA VAL A 25 4.54 0.12 4.29
C VAL A 25 5.77 1.02 4.21
N SER A 26 5.97 1.65 3.06
CA SER A 26 7.09 2.55 2.81
C SER A 26 6.60 3.78 2.07
N ASP A 27 7.26 4.91 2.27
CA ASP A 27 7.16 6.02 1.34
C ASP A 27 7.88 5.67 0.02
N GLY A 28 7.37 6.24 -1.07
CA GLY A 28 7.93 6.06 -2.41
C GLY A 28 7.73 7.31 -3.25
N ILE A 29 8.47 7.37 -4.35
CA ILE A 29 8.33 8.43 -5.36
C ILE A 29 8.11 7.74 -6.70
N THR A 30 7.07 8.12 -7.42
CA THR A 30 6.82 7.61 -8.76
C THR A 30 7.90 8.09 -9.74
N PRO A 31 8.04 7.46 -10.92
CA PRO A 31 8.93 7.97 -11.97
C PRO A 31 8.61 9.40 -12.43
N THR A 32 7.37 9.88 -12.18
CA THR A 32 6.94 11.26 -12.46
C THR A 32 7.31 12.26 -11.37
N GLY A 33 7.82 11.79 -10.23
CA GLY A 33 8.22 12.64 -9.10
C GLY A 33 7.15 12.86 -8.04
N ASP A 34 6.02 12.15 -8.12
CA ASP A 34 4.93 12.27 -7.17
C ASP A 34 5.17 11.36 -5.96
N ALA A 35 4.90 11.88 -4.76
CA ALA A 35 4.97 11.10 -3.53
C ALA A 35 3.82 10.10 -3.48
N VAL A 36 4.14 8.84 -3.26
CA VAL A 36 3.19 7.73 -3.14
C VAL A 36 3.50 6.89 -1.91
N VAL A 37 2.50 6.16 -1.42
CA VAL A 37 2.70 5.16 -0.38
C VAL A 37 2.79 3.78 -1.01
N ARG A 38 3.88 3.07 -0.74
CA ARG A 38 4.11 1.71 -1.24
C ARG A 38 3.71 0.72 -0.15
N ILE A 39 2.74 -0.13 -0.44
CA ILE A 39 2.35 -1.23 0.43
C ILE A 39 3.06 -2.48 -0.07
N LEU A 40 3.86 -3.06 0.80
CA LEU A 40 4.63 -4.25 0.52
C LEU A 40 3.79 -5.48 0.90
N ILE A 41 3.57 -6.38 -0.07
CA ILE A 41 2.74 -7.57 0.11
C ILE A 41 3.50 -8.87 -0.20
N ASP A 42 3.15 -9.95 0.50
CA ASP A 42 3.72 -11.30 0.32
C ASP A 42 2.91 -12.21 -0.63
N CYS A 43 1.85 -11.67 -1.24
CA CYS A 43 1.04 -12.35 -2.24
C CYS A 43 1.05 -11.59 -3.58
N PRO A 44 0.77 -12.25 -4.71
CA PRO A 44 0.67 -11.57 -6.01
C PRO A 44 -0.33 -10.41 -5.96
N THR A 45 0.00 -9.28 -6.57
CA THR A 45 -0.85 -8.07 -6.56
C THR A 45 -2.26 -8.31 -7.10
N GLU A 46 -2.42 -9.25 -8.03
CA GLU A 46 -3.73 -9.67 -8.58
C GLU A 46 -4.62 -10.41 -7.58
N GLN A 47 -4.03 -10.95 -6.50
CA GLN A 47 -4.72 -11.68 -5.44
C GLN A 47 -4.93 -10.82 -4.19
N PHE A 48 -4.41 -9.60 -4.18
CA PHE A 48 -4.52 -8.68 -3.05
C PHE A 48 -5.65 -7.68 -3.28
N ASP A 49 -6.71 -7.81 -2.50
CA ASP A 49 -7.79 -6.83 -2.49
C ASP A 49 -7.42 -5.62 -1.63
N LEU A 50 -7.11 -4.50 -2.30
CA LEU A 50 -6.91 -3.22 -1.62
C LEU A 50 -8.29 -2.64 -1.23
N PRO A 51 -8.53 -2.31 0.05
CA PRO A 51 -9.81 -1.76 0.47
C PRO A 51 -10.08 -0.37 -0.15
N ASP A 52 -11.35 -0.06 -0.40
CA ASP A 52 -11.79 1.22 -0.99
C ASP A 52 -11.22 2.46 -0.28
N THR A 53 -11.07 2.36 1.03
CA THR A 53 -10.46 3.38 1.89
C THR A 53 -9.04 3.76 1.45
N LEU A 54 -8.27 2.77 0.97
CA LEU A 54 -6.91 2.92 0.50
C LEU A 54 -6.86 3.18 -1.02
N ILE A 55 -7.81 2.67 -1.81
CA ILE A 55 -7.92 2.96 -3.25
C ILE A 55 -8.05 4.47 -3.53
N ALA A 56 -8.66 5.22 -2.61
CA ALA A 56 -8.81 6.67 -2.73
C ALA A 56 -7.49 7.45 -2.53
N CYS A 57 -6.43 6.78 -2.05
CA CYS A 57 -5.11 7.34 -1.81
C CYS A 57 -4.13 6.97 -2.96
N ASP A 58 -3.08 7.77 -3.14
CA ASP A 58 -2.03 7.52 -4.12
C ASP A 58 -1.10 6.38 -3.65
N ILE A 59 -1.61 5.14 -3.71
CA ILE A 59 -0.99 3.92 -3.21
C ILE A 59 -0.50 3.02 -4.34
N VAL A 60 0.67 2.44 -4.15
CA VAL A 60 1.28 1.45 -5.05
C VAL A 60 1.45 0.13 -4.29
N LEU A 61 1.05 -0.97 -4.92
CA LEU A 61 1.27 -2.31 -4.38
C LEU A 61 2.59 -2.88 -4.90
N ASP A 62 3.43 -3.34 -3.98
CA ASP A 62 4.70 -3.98 -4.29
C ASP A 62 4.73 -5.39 -3.72
N TYR A 63 4.65 -6.35 -4.63
CA TYR A 63 4.84 -7.75 -4.28
C TYR A 63 6.32 -8.02 -4.03
N ILE A 64 6.70 -8.31 -2.78
CA ILE A 64 8.11 -8.58 -2.45
C ILE A 64 8.52 -10.05 -2.65
N GLY A 65 7.62 -10.89 -3.15
CA GLY A 65 7.92 -12.30 -3.31
C GLY A 65 8.01 -13.02 -1.97
N ASN A 66 8.05 -14.36 -2.02
CA ASN A 66 8.32 -15.18 -0.86
C ASN A 66 9.75 -14.88 -0.39
N ILE A 67 9.91 -13.93 0.53
CA ILE A 67 11.17 -13.68 1.23
C ILE A 67 11.44 -14.94 2.02
N ARG A 68 12.17 -15.87 1.40
CA ARG A 68 12.84 -16.94 2.13
C ARG A 68 13.84 -16.25 3.03
N ALA A 69 13.50 -16.14 4.31
CA ALA A 69 14.50 -16.04 5.35
C ALA A 69 15.34 -17.32 5.27
N GLU A 70 16.41 -17.29 4.49
CA GLU A 70 17.49 -18.29 4.56
C GLU A 70 18.35 -18.05 5.80
#